data_AF-A0AAW4PB92-F1
#
_entry.id   AF-A0AAW4PB92-F1
#
_cell.length_a   1.000
_cell.length_b   1.000
_cell.length_c   1.000
_cell.angle_alpha   90.00
_cell.angle_beta   90.00
_cell.angle_gamma   90.00
#
_symmetry.space_group_name_H-M   'P 1'
#
loop_
_entity.id
_entity.type
_entity.pdbx_description
1 polymer ?
#
loop_
_entity_poly.entity_id
_entity_poly.type
_entity_poly.pdbx_seq_one_letter_code
_entity_poly.pdbx_strand_id
1 'polypeptide(L)'
;MFEQFSRGYYLGRLYVEPRADGAAAMCRDQHERVNEQLYATGEGVTRTDLPLVMKLGSRHFAVHGDERVPADTLAVPETVLDSANIRNPPSLSEVFLAKADHAAQLLSVTDATSALPDSAV
;
A
#
# COMPACT_ATOMS: atom_id res chain seq x y z
N MET A 1 -0.37 14.42 0.40
CA MET A 1 -1.31 14.62 -0.72
C MET A 1 -0.87 13.74 -1.87
N PHE A 2 -1.78 12.94 -2.44
CA PHE A 2 -1.49 12.06 -3.59
C PHE A 2 -1.96 12.76 -4.87
N GLU A 3 -1.12 12.76 -5.90
CA GLU A 3 -1.38 13.40 -7.19
C GLU A 3 -1.53 12.35 -8.29
N GLN A 4 -2.36 12.61 -9.30
CA GLN A 4 -2.50 11.69 -10.42
C GLN A 4 -1.21 11.70 -11.24
N PHE A 5 -0.49 10.58 -11.21
CA PHE A 5 0.77 10.44 -11.94
C PHE A 5 0.57 9.70 -13.26
N SER A 6 -0.27 8.66 -13.26
CA SER A 6 -0.53 7.86 -14.46
C SER A 6 -1.97 7.34 -14.51
N ARG A 7 -2.28 6.62 -15.60
CA ARG A 7 -3.57 5.94 -15.75
C ARG A 7 -3.85 4.97 -14.59
N GLY A 8 -2.84 4.28 -14.07
CA GLY A 8 -2.99 3.25 -13.03
C GLY A 8 -2.51 3.64 -11.64
N TYR A 9 -1.82 4.78 -11.47
CA TYR A 9 -1.22 5.17 -10.20
C TYR A 9 -1.39 6.65 -9.85
N TYR A 10 -1.53 6.90 -8.56
CA TYR A 10 -1.25 8.18 -7.92
C TYR A 10 0.17 8.17 -7.32
N LEU A 11 0.81 9.33 -7.26
CA LEU A 11 2.12 9.51 -6.63
C LEU A 11 1.94 10.35 -5.36
N GLY A 12 2.53 9.91 -4.26
CA GLY A 12 2.60 10.65 -3.01
C GLY A 12 4.00 10.57 -2.42
N ARG A 13 4.22 11.35 -1.36
CA ARG A 13 5.46 11.28 -0.56
C ARG A 13 5.08 10.99 0.87
N LEU A 14 5.70 9.96 1.44
CA LEU A 14 5.50 9.55 2.83
C LEU A 14 6.87 9.30 3.47
N TYR A 15 6.96 9.49 4.79
CA TYR A 15 8.10 9.04 5.56
C TYR A 15 8.06 7.53 5.64
N VAL A 16 9.11 6.87 5.17
CA VAL A 16 9.17 5.41 5.20
C VAL A 16 9.98 4.99 6.42
N GLU A 17 9.36 4.16 7.26
CA GLU A 17 9.93 3.64 8.50
C GLU A 17 9.94 2.11 8.50
N PRO A 18 10.94 1.49 9.17
CA PRO A 18 10.97 0.05 9.32
C PRO A 18 9.85 -0.40 10.27
N ARG A 19 9.17 -1.47 9.87
CA ARG A 19 8.25 -2.22 10.71
C ARG A 19 8.88 -3.57 11.01
N ALA A 20 9.07 -3.84 12.31
CA ALA A 20 9.67 -5.09 12.78
C ALA A 20 8.83 -6.31 12.36
N ASP A 21 7.50 -6.23 12.47
CA ASP A 21 6.61 -7.37 12.18
C ASP A 21 5.27 -6.93 11.58
N GLY A 22 4.75 -7.76 10.67
CA GLY A 22 3.41 -7.62 10.09
C GLY A 22 3.37 -7.03 8.67
N ALA A 23 2.16 -6.88 8.14
CA ALA A 23 1.94 -6.24 6.85
C ALA A 23 2.30 -4.75 6.89
N ALA A 24 2.58 -4.18 5.72
CA ALA A 24 2.81 -2.74 5.61
C ALA A 24 1.58 -1.96 6.10
N ALA A 25 1.83 -0.82 6.75
CA ALA A 25 0.77 -0.02 7.33
C ALA A 25 1.04 1.47 7.21
N MET A 26 -0.02 2.26 7.17
CA MET A 26 0.03 3.71 7.29
C MET A 26 -0.94 4.18 8.37
N CYS A 27 -0.87 5.46 8.72
CA CYS A 27 -1.82 6.07 9.66
C CYS A 27 -3.26 5.75 9.29
N ARG A 28 -4.02 5.19 10.23
CA ARG A 28 -5.42 4.79 10.02
C ARG A 28 -6.30 5.90 9.45
N ASP A 29 -6.26 7.11 10.02
CA ASP A 29 -7.05 8.24 9.55
C ASP A 29 -6.73 8.63 8.09
N GLN A 30 -5.46 8.49 7.69
CA GLN A 30 -5.05 8.76 6.32
C GLN A 30 -5.48 7.64 5.38
N HIS A 31 -5.37 6.39 5.81
CA HIS A 31 -5.85 5.24 5.06
C HIS A 31 -7.35 5.34 4.74
N GLU A 32 -8.15 5.68 5.76
CA GLU A 32 -9.59 5.85 5.60
C GLU A 32 -9.91 7.01 4.64
N ARG A 33 -9.28 8.18 4.81
CA ARG A 33 -9.46 9.32 3.89
C ARG A 33 -9.04 9.00 2.45
N VAL A 34 -7.97 8.24 2.25
CA VAL A 34 -7.52 7.84 0.92
C VAL A 34 -8.51 6.89 0.27
N ASN A 35 -9.04 5.92 1.03
CA ASN A 35 -10.10 5.05 0.53
C ASN A 35 -11.35 5.86 0.15
N GLU A 36 -11.80 6.78 1.01
CA GLU A 36 -12.95 7.63 0.73
C GLU A 36 -12.76 8.51 -0.51
N GLN A 37 -11.55 9.04 -0.74
CA GLN A 37 -11.33 9.96 -1.85
C GLN A 37 -11.05 9.26 -3.18
N LEU A 38 -10.36 8.11 -3.15
CA LEU A 38 -9.80 7.49 -4.35
C LEU A 38 -10.42 6.12 -4.68
N TYR A 39 -11.05 5.47 -3.71
CA TYR A 39 -11.68 4.15 -3.86
C TYR A 39 -13.20 4.21 -3.71
N ALA A 40 -13.75 5.31 -3.19
CA ALA A 40 -15.19 5.52 -3.23
C ALA A 40 -15.65 5.65 -4.68
N THR A 41 -16.62 4.82 -5.06
CA THR A 41 -17.32 4.91 -6.34
C THR A 41 -18.34 6.05 -6.38
N GLY A 42 -18.51 6.78 -5.27
CA GLY A 42 -19.48 7.86 -5.14
C GLY A 42 -20.92 7.40 -4.90
N GLU A 43 -21.18 6.10 -4.85
CA GLU A 43 -22.50 5.53 -4.53
C GLU A 43 -22.46 4.67 -3.27
N GLY A 44 -23.26 5.02 -2.26
CA GLY A 44 -23.49 4.22 -1.06
C GLY A 44 -22.39 4.26 0.00
N VAL A 45 -22.41 3.26 0.89
CA VAL A 45 -21.43 3.11 1.98
C VAL A 45 -20.12 2.56 1.40
N THR A 46 -19.08 3.38 1.38
CA THR A 46 -17.74 2.95 0.93
C THR A 46 -17.01 2.26 2.06
N ARG A 47 -16.44 1.07 1.79
CA ARG A 47 -15.54 0.40 2.72
C ARG A 47 -14.20 1.13 2.77
N THR A 48 -13.91 1.75 3.91
CA THR A 48 -12.66 2.49 4.16
C THR A 48 -11.56 1.61 4.75
N ASP A 49 -11.88 0.36 5.03
CA ASP A 49 -11.01 -0.67 5.60
C ASP A 49 -10.39 -1.59 4.53
N LEU A 50 -10.63 -1.32 3.25
CA LEU A 50 -10.02 -2.07 2.16
C LEU A 50 -8.51 -1.79 2.10
N PRO A 51 -7.68 -2.83 1.91
CA PRO A 51 -6.24 -2.65 1.78
C PRO A 51 -5.91 -1.82 0.55
N LEU A 52 -5.07 -0.81 0.74
CA LEU A 52 -4.54 0.00 -0.34
C LEU A 52 -3.32 -0.70 -0.95
N VAL A 53 -3.28 -0.89 -2.26
CA VAL A 53 -2.08 -1.43 -2.92
C VAL A 53 -1.13 -0.30 -3.25
N MET A 54 0.00 -0.26 -2.55
CA MET A 54 1.08 0.69 -2.80
C MET A 54 2.28 0.02 -3.44
N LYS A 55 3.12 0.83 -4.06
CA LYS A 55 4.39 0.44 -4.65
C LYS A 55 5.49 1.37 -4.17
N LEU A 56 6.57 0.77 -3.69
CA LEU A 56 7.80 1.45 -3.28
C LEU A 56 8.98 0.81 -4.03
N GLY A 57 9.79 1.62 -4.72
CA GLY A 57 10.81 1.11 -5.62
C GLY A 57 10.22 0.21 -6.71
N SER A 58 10.55 -1.08 -6.68
CA SER A 58 10.08 -2.08 -7.63
C SER A 58 8.94 -2.97 -7.11
N ARG A 59 8.57 -2.85 -5.82
CA ARG A 59 7.70 -3.83 -5.14
C ARG A 59 6.33 -3.27 -4.81
N HIS A 60 5.29 -4.04 -5.12
CA HIS A 60 3.90 -3.78 -4.71
C HIS A 60 3.56 -4.54 -3.44
N PHE A 61 2.76 -3.93 -2.57
CA PHE A 61 2.31 -4.53 -1.32
C PHE A 61 0.99 -3.91 -0.88
N ALA A 62 0.21 -4.70 -0.14
CA ALA A 62 -1.00 -4.22 0.53
C ALA A 62 -0.61 -3.40 1.77
N VAL A 63 -1.28 -2.27 1.95
CA VAL A 63 -1.11 -1.34 3.06
C VAL A 63 -2.43 -1.24 3.80
N HIS A 64 -2.37 -1.43 5.11
CA HIS A 64 -3.52 -1.33 6.00
C HIS A 64 -3.44 -0.07 6.86
N GLY A 65 -4.59 0.39 7.36
CA GLY A 65 -4.64 1.43 8.38
C GLY A 65 -4.24 0.88 9.75
N ASP A 66 -3.26 1.53 10.41
CA ASP A 66 -2.86 1.22 11.78
C ASP A 66 -2.75 2.52 12.59
N GLU A 67 -3.38 2.54 13.75
CA GLU A 67 -3.41 3.70 14.67
C GLU A 67 -2.06 3.96 15.35
N ARG A 68 -1.16 2.97 15.36
CA ARG A 68 0.19 3.10 15.92
C ARG A 68 1.15 3.79 14.95
N VAL A 69 0.77 3.93 13.68
CA VAL A 69 1.62 4.55 12.66
C VAL A 69 1.35 6.06 12.62
N PRO A 70 2.39 6.90 12.76
CA PRO A 70 2.22 8.35 12.70
C PRO A 70 1.63 8.84 11.37
N ALA A 71 1.02 10.02 11.41
CA ALA A 71 0.57 10.71 10.21
C ALA A 71 1.75 10.93 9.24
N ASP A 72 1.46 10.81 7.95
CA ASP A 72 2.41 10.95 6.83
C ASP A 72 3.55 9.92 6.84
N THR A 73 3.40 8.85 7.62
CA THR A 73 4.34 7.74 7.72
C THR A 73 3.77 6.47 7.11
N LEU A 74 4.65 5.75 6.40
CA LEU A 74 4.44 4.41 5.87
C LEU A 74 5.42 3.47 6.57
N ALA A 75 4.88 2.60 7.41
CA ALA A 75 5.61 1.54 8.09
C ALA A 75 5.68 0.32 7.16
N VAL A 76 6.89 -0.07 6.73
CA VAL A 76 7.09 -1.18 5.79
C VAL A 76 8.07 -2.23 6.36
N PRO A 77 7.90 -3.51 6.02
CA PRO A 77 8.87 -4.54 6.41
C PRO A 77 10.27 -4.29 5.82
N GLU A 78 11.31 -4.75 6.51
CA GLU A 78 12.71 -4.60 6.07
C GLU A 78 12.95 -5.12 4.65
N THR A 79 12.31 -6.24 4.29
CA THR A 79 12.40 -6.81 2.93
C THR A 79 11.94 -5.85 1.82
N VAL A 80 11.01 -4.95 2.12
CA VAL A 80 10.54 -3.91 1.21
C VAL A 80 11.52 -2.74 1.17
N LEU A 81 12.09 -2.35 2.31
CA LEU A 81 13.14 -1.31 2.39
C LEU A 81 14.37 -1.69 1.56
N ASP A 82 14.83 -2.93 1.70
CA ASP A 82 15.97 -3.47 0.96
C ASP A 82 15.70 -3.45 -0.54
N SER A 83 14.50 -3.91 -0.94
CA SER A 83 14.06 -3.89 -2.34
C SER A 83 13.98 -2.47 -2.92
N ALA A 84 13.66 -1.49 -2.09
CA ALA A 84 13.60 -0.07 -2.45
C ALA A 84 14.96 0.64 -2.31
N ASN A 85 16.01 -0.07 -1.86
CA ASN A 85 17.34 0.48 -1.57
C ASN A 85 17.31 1.67 -0.57
N ILE A 86 16.38 1.62 0.41
CA ILE A 86 16.29 2.60 1.49
C ILE A 86 17.23 2.15 2.61
N ARG A 87 18.37 2.84 2.75
CA ARG A 87 19.44 2.45 3.69
C ARG A 87 19.41 3.15 5.04
N ASN A 88 18.71 4.27 5.16
CA ASN A 88 18.69 5.07 6.39
C ASN A 88 17.29 5.65 6.70
N PRO A 89 16.33 4.78 7.07
CA PRO A 89 15.01 5.23 7.50
C PRO A 89 15.05 5.81 8.93
N PRO A 90 14.16 6.75 9.32
CA PRO A 90 13.06 7.32 8.53
C PRO A 90 13.53 8.23 7.39
N SER A 91 13.03 7.97 6.17
CA SER A 91 13.35 8.79 5.00
C SER A 91 12.10 9.12 4.20
N LEU A 92 11.96 10.39 3.79
CA LEU A 92 10.89 10.81 2.89
C LEU A 92 11.11 10.16 1.51
N SER A 93 10.15 9.34 1.08
CA SER A 93 10.25 8.60 -0.19
C SER A 93 8.98 8.74 -1.02
N GLU A 94 9.16 8.65 -2.33
CA GLU A 94 8.08 8.61 -3.30
C GLU A 94 7.39 7.25 -3.29
N VAL A 95 6.08 7.27 -3.12
CA VAL A 95 5.22 6.09 -3.04
C VAL A 95 4.15 6.17 -4.13
N PHE A 96 3.97 5.07 -4.85
CA PHE A 96 2.93 4.98 -5.88
C PHE A 96 1.73 4.22 -5.33
N LEU A 97 0.58 4.86 -5.29
CA LEU A 97 -0.68 4.24 -4.89
C LEU A 97 -1.42 3.76 -6.14
N ALA A 98 -1.76 2.47 -6.21
CA ALA A 98 -2.57 1.94 -7.29
C ALA A 98 -4.01 2.46 -7.19
N LYS A 99 -4.61 2.76 -8.35
CA LYS A 99 -6.06 3.05 -8.43
C LYS A 99 -6.87 1.80 -8.13
N ALA A 100 -8.11 1.94 -7.68
CA ALA A 100 -8.98 0.83 -7.26
C ALA A 100 -9.03 -0.33 -8.27
N ASP A 101 -9.27 -0.04 -9.56
CA ASP A 101 -9.31 -1.07 -10.61
C ASP A 101 -7.99 -1.84 -10.77
N HIS A 102 -6.87 -1.13 -10.61
CA HIS A 102 -5.53 -1.70 -10.75
C HIS A 102 -5.14 -2.47 -9.49
N ALA A 103 -5.53 -1.98 -8.32
CA ALA A 103 -5.33 -2.65 -7.04
C ALA A 103 -6.09 -3.98 -6.98
N ALA A 104 -7.35 -4.01 -7.43
CA ALA A 104 -8.14 -5.24 -7.48
C ALA A 104 -7.48 -6.33 -8.35
N GLN A 105 -6.88 -5.95 -9.49
CA GLN A 105 -6.14 -6.87 -10.34
C GLN A 105 -4.87 -7.41 -9.66
N LEU A 106 -4.10 -6.54 -8.99
CA LEU A 106 -2.88 -6.93 -8.29
C LEU A 106 -3.16 -7.85 -7.09
N LEU A 107 -4.23 -7.59 -6.35
CA LEU A 107 -4.66 -8.44 -5.23
C LEU A 107 -5.10 -9.82 -5.73
N SER A 108 -5.86 -9.87 -6.83
CA SER A 108 -6.31 -11.13 -7.44
C SER A 108 -5.15 -12.04 -7.88
N VAL A 109 -4.07 -11.45 -8.42
CA VAL A 109 -2.88 -12.20 -8.83
C VAL A 109 -2.07 -12.71 -7.63
N THR A 110 -2.04 -11.95 -6.54
CA THR A 110 -1.30 -12.34 -5.32
C THR A 110 -2.01 -13.49 -4.58
N ASP A 111 -3.35 -13.48 -4.57
CA ASP A 111 -4.17 -14.56 -4.00
C ASP A 111 -4.06 -15.86 -4.82
N ALA A 112 -4.01 -15.75 -6.17
CA ALA A 112 -3.81 -16.90 -7.06
C ALA A 112 -2.43 -17.59 -6.89
N THR A 113 -1.39 -16.84 -6.51
CA THR A 113 -0.04 -17.39 -6.24
C THR A 113 0.05 -18.12 -4.90
N SER A 114 -0.81 -17.80 -3.92
CA SER A 114 -0.89 -18.56 -2.66
C SER A 114 -1.82 -19.79 -2.75
N ALA A 115 -2.57 -19.93 -3.85
CA ALA A 115 -3.56 -20.98 -4.07
C ALA A 115 -3.12 -22.11 -5.01
N LEU A 116 -1.81 -22.33 -5.17
CA LEU A 116 -1.30 -23.59 -5.70
C LEU A 116 -0.96 -24.53 -4.53
N PRO A 117 -1.83 -25.48 -4.16
CA PRO A 117 -1.40 -26.60 -3.35
C PRO A 117 -0.35 -27.38 -4.15
N ASP A 118 0.79 -27.56 -3.50
CA ASP A 118 1.83 -28.50 -3.85
C ASP A 118 1.19 -29.90 -4.05
N SER A 119 0.93 -30.24 -5.31
CA SER A 119 0.47 -31.56 -5.72
C SER A 119 0.88 -31.77 -7.17
N ALA A 120 2.15 -32.11 -7.35
CA ALA A 120 2.59 -32.83 -8.53
C ALA A 120 3.82 -33.69 -8.19
N VAL A 121 3.50 -34.96 -7.86
CA VAL A 121 4.19 -36.23 -8.20
C VAL A 121 5.63 -36.47 -7.78
#